data_AF-A0A1C4ZYF0-F1
#
_entry.id   AF-A0A1C4ZYF0-F1
#
_cell.length_a   1.000
_cell.length_b   1.000
_cell.length_c   1.000
_cell.angle_alpha   90.00
_cell.angle_beta   90.00
_cell.angle_gamma   90.00
#
_symmetry.space_group_name_H-M   'P 1'
#
loop_
_entity.id
_entity.type
_entity.pdbx_description
1 polymer ?
#
loop_
_entity_poly.entity_id
_entity_poly.type
_entity_poly.pdbx_seq_one_letter_code
_entity_poly.pdbx_strand_id
1 'polypeptide(L)'
;MVPGMTAAETPEHITRTRMVTARAVLQGQADLRTYPYRLLAVVSHHGLGGDKVSEAVAAAEVLGQFGWDLVNVSEFASNKIVYAFMRKR
;
A
#
# COMPACT_ATOMS: atom_id res chain seq x y z
N MET A 1 -22.74 -12.44 8.39
CA MET A 1 -21.60 -12.83 7.54
C MET A 1 -21.12 -11.58 6.83
N VAL A 2 -20.06 -10.92 7.33
CA VAL A 2 -19.45 -9.77 6.65
C VAL A 2 -18.43 -10.36 5.69
N PRO A 3 -18.58 -10.23 4.37
CA PRO A 3 -17.70 -10.92 3.43
C PRO A 3 -16.30 -10.32 3.50
N GLY A 4 -15.40 -11.04 4.17
CA GLY A 4 -13.99 -11.02 3.84
C GLY A 4 -13.85 -11.59 2.43
N MET A 5 -13.79 -10.71 1.44
CA MET A 5 -13.31 -11.03 0.12
C MET A 5 -12.00 -10.32 -0.06
N THR A 6 -10.94 -11.13 -0.11
CA THR A 6 -9.69 -10.92 -0.83
C THR A 6 -9.99 -10.59 -2.31
N ALA A 7 -10.69 -9.49 -2.57
CA ALA A 7 -10.78 -8.94 -3.91
C ALA A 7 -9.41 -8.34 -4.18
N ALA A 8 -8.71 -8.84 -5.20
CA ALA A 8 -7.55 -8.13 -5.75
C ALA A 8 -7.94 -6.66 -5.91
N GLU A 9 -7.13 -5.75 -5.36
CA GLU A 9 -7.39 -4.32 -5.48
C GLU A 9 -7.29 -3.96 -6.96
N THR A 10 -8.44 -3.71 -7.59
CA THR A 10 -8.46 -3.46 -9.03
C THR A 10 -7.76 -2.14 -9.35
N PRO A 11 -7.18 -1.98 -10.55
CA PRO A 11 -6.56 -0.73 -10.97
C PRO A 11 -7.47 0.49 -10.81
N GLU A 12 -8.79 0.33 -11.03
CA GLU A 12 -9.79 1.38 -10.88
C GLU A 12 -9.96 1.76 -9.40
N HIS A 13 -9.96 0.77 -8.50
CA HIS A 13 -10.03 1.01 -7.07
C HIS A 13 -8.81 1.81 -6.60
N ILE A 14 -7.61 1.35 -6.96
CA ILE A 14 -6.35 2.00 -6.60
C ILE A 14 -6.27 3.41 -7.19
N THR A 15 -6.70 3.59 -8.45
CA THR A 15 -6.75 4.92 -9.08
C THR A 15 -7.70 5.86 -8.36
N ARG A 16 -8.87 5.37 -7.95
CA ARG A 16 -9.88 6.17 -7.24
C ARG A 16 -9.42 6.57 -5.84
N THR A 17 -8.83 5.64 -5.09
CA THR A 17 -8.45 5.87 -3.69
C THR A 17 -7.03 6.42 -3.54
N ARG A 18 -6.19 6.23 -4.55
CA ARG A 18 -4.73 6.47 -4.52
C ARG A 18 -4.04 5.67 -3.43
N MET A 19 -4.64 4.54 -3.06
CA MET A 19 -4.20 3.67 -1.99
C MET A 19 -4.11 2.24 -2.49
N VAL A 20 -3.11 1.53 -1.99
CA VAL A 20 -2.96 0.08 -2.14
C VAL A 20 -2.59 -0.51 -0.79
N THR A 21 -3.05 -1.71 -0.49
CA THR A 21 -2.68 -2.41 0.72
C THR A 21 -1.28 -3.00 0.61
N ALA A 22 -0.53 -2.97 1.72
CA ALA A 22 0.79 -3.60 1.79
C ALA A 22 0.70 -5.10 1.43
N ARG A 23 -0.34 -5.78 1.90
CA ARG A 23 -0.61 -7.18 1.56
C ARG A 23 -0.81 -7.42 0.06
N ALA A 24 -1.58 -6.59 -0.64
CA ALA A 24 -1.77 -6.76 -2.09
C ALA A 24 -0.46 -6.59 -2.86
N VAL A 25 0.40 -5.66 -2.43
CA VAL A 25 1.75 -5.50 -3.00
C VAL A 25 2.60 -6.74 -2.76
N LEU A 26 2.69 -7.20 -1.51
CA LEU A 26 3.52 -8.34 -1.12
C LEU A 26 3.05 -9.67 -1.75
N GLN A 27 1.76 -9.78 -2.06
CA GLN A 27 1.18 -10.95 -2.74
C GLN A 27 1.18 -10.84 -4.27
N GLY A 28 1.74 -9.76 -4.84
CA GLY A 28 1.76 -9.53 -6.29
C GLY A 28 0.37 -9.33 -6.90
N GLN A 29 -0.61 -8.89 -6.09
CA GLN A 29 -2.00 -8.66 -6.49
C GLN A 29 -2.31 -7.20 -6.80
N ALA A 30 -1.33 -6.31 -6.66
CA ALA A 30 -1.45 -4.89 -6.99
C ALA A 30 -1.04 -4.61 -8.44
N ASP A 31 -1.98 -4.15 -9.27
CA ASP A 31 -1.67 -3.68 -10.63
C ASP A 31 -1.65 -2.15 -10.70
N LEU A 32 -0.43 -1.61 -10.84
CA LEU A 32 -0.14 -0.18 -10.92
C LEU A 32 0.27 0.27 -12.33
N ARG A 33 0.17 -0.61 -13.34
CA ARG A 33 0.68 -0.32 -14.70
C ARG A 33 -0.08 0.83 -15.36
N THR A 34 -1.38 0.92 -15.13
CA THR A 34 -2.26 1.97 -15.65
C THR A 34 -2.44 3.14 -14.69
N TYR A 35 -1.77 3.13 -13.53
CA TYR A 35 -1.93 4.16 -12.51
C TYR A 35 -1.39 5.51 -13.00
N PRO A 36 -2.25 6.55 -13.10
CA PRO A 36 -1.89 7.80 -13.79
C PRO A 36 -1.18 8.81 -12.89
N TYR A 37 -1.19 8.61 -11.57
CA TYR A 37 -0.67 9.59 -10.62
C TYR A 37 0.78 9.29 -10.22
N ARG A 38 1.49 10.35 -9.82
CA ARG A 38 2.87 10.26 -9.34
C ARG A 38 2.99 9.87 -7.88
N LEU A 39 1.92 10.01 -7.10
CA LEU A 39 1.89 9.70 -5.67
C LEU A 39 0.95 8.54 -5.40
N LEU A 40 1.37 7.65 -4.51
CA LEU A 40 0.61 6.47 -4.09
C LEU A 40 0.82 6.27 -2.59
N ALA A 41 -0.24 5.92 -1.87
CA ALA A 41 -0.12 5.51 -0.47
C ALA A 41 -0.22 3.99 -0.36
N VAL A 42 0.74 3.37 0.32
CA VAL A 42 0.68 1.97 0.74
C VAL A 42 0.15 1.93 2.16
N VAL A 43 -0.92 1.19 2.38
CA VAL A 43 -1.63 1.11 3.66
C VAL A 43 -1.37 -0.24 4.31
N SER A 44 -0.82 -0.22 5.53
CA SER A 44 -0.77 -1.40 6.39
C SER A 44 -1.76 -1.25 7.55
N HIS A 45 -2.68 -2.20 7.64
CA HIS A 45 -3.68 -2.27 8.70
C HIS A 45 -3.65 -3.60 9.47
N HIS A 46 -2.93 -4.62 8.99
CA HIS A 46 -2.83 -5.95 9.59
C HIS A 46 -1.60 -6.08 10.52
N GLY A 47 -1.78 -6.66 11.72
CA GLY A 47 -0.71 -6.88 12.70
C GLY A 47 -0.75 -5.92 13.90
N LEU A 48 0.24 -6.01 14.80
CA LEU A 48 0.41 -5.13 15.96
C LEU A 48 1.54 -4.13 15.70
N GLY A 49 1.28 -2.82 15.80
CA GLY A 49 2.28 -1.74 15.83
C GLY A 49 3.48 -1.91 14.89
N GLY A 50 4.60 -2.41 15.41
CA GLY A 50 5.84 -2.64 14.67
C GLY A 50 5.72 -3.59 13.47
N ASP A 51 4.79 -4.54 13.51
CA ASP A 51 4.50 -5.42 12.38
C ASP A 51 3.93 -4.64 11.19
N LYS A 52 3.14 -3.59 11.46
CA LYS A 52 2.52 -2.75 10.42
C LYS A 52 3.54 -1.86 9.73
N VAL A 53 4.47 -1.31 10.51
CA VAL A 53 5.60 -0.55 9.95
C VAL A 53 6.46 -1.45 9.09
N SER A 54 6.77 -2.64 9.59
CA SER A 54 7.57 -3.63 8.85
C SER A 54 6.88 -4.07 7.55
N GLU A 55 5.57 -4.31 7.59
CA GLU A 55 4.78 -4.67 6.40
C GLU A 55 4.75 -3.54 5.36
N ALA A 56 4.54 -2.29 5.80
CA ALA A 56 4.54 -1.13 4.91
C ALA A 56 5.91 -0.89 4.27
N VAL A 57 7.00 -1.05 5.03
CA VAL A 57 8.38 -0.94 4.53
C VAL A 57 8.70 -2.04 3.54
N ALA A 58 8.36 -3.29 3.84
CA ALA A 58 8.57 -4.41 2.92
C ALA A 58 7.80 -4.22 1.59
N ALA A 59 6.56 -3.74 1.66
CA ALA A 59 5.80 -3.39 0.46
C ALA A 59 6.44 -2.24 -0.33
N ALA A 60 6.96 -1.22 0.35
CA ALA A 60 7.69 -0.12 -0.28
C ALA A 60 8.96 -0.60 -1.01
N GLU A 61 9.71 -1.56 -0.44
CA GLU A 61 10.88 -2.16 -1.08
C GLU A 61 10.52 -2.90 -2.38
N VAL A 62 9.42 -3.67 -2.37
CA VAL A 62 8.90 -4.33 -3.58
C VAL A 62 8.57 -3.29 -4.64
N LEU A 63 7.82 -2.23 -4.30
CA LEU A 63 7.51 -1.15 -5.24
C LEU A 63 8.77 -0.40 -5.71
N GLY A 64 9.82 -0.35 -4.91
CA GLY A 64 11.14 0.17 -5.27
C GLY A 64 11.68 -0.45 -6.56
N GLN A 65 11.50 -1.76 -6.71
CA GLN A 65 11.91 -2.52 -7.90
C GLN A 65 11.12 -2.11 -9.16
N PHE A 66 9.91 -1.56 -8.98
CA PHE A 66 8.99 -1.14 -10.05
C PHE A 66 8.98 0.37 -10.31
N GLY A 67 10.01 1.11 -9.88
CA GLY A 67 10.12 2.53 -10.20
C GLY A 67 9.48 3.48 -9.18
N TRP A 68 9.25 3.04 -7.95
CA TRP A 68 8.75 3.90 -6.88
C TRP A 68 9.85 4.26 -5.88
N ASP A 69 9.78 5.46 -5.32
CA ASP A 69 10.63 5.92 -4.23
C ASP A 69 9.78 6.08 -2.97
N LEU A 70 10.27 5.61 -1.83
CA LEU A 70 9.65 5.89 -0.54
C LEU A 70 9.92 7.34 -0.14
N VAL A 71 8.86 8.10 0.11
CA VAL A 71 8.93 9.51 0.54
C VAL A 71 8.91 9.60 2.06
N ASN A 72 7.94 8.95 2.71
CA ASN A 72 7.83 8.93 4.16
C ASN A 72 6.96 7.75 4.64
N VAL A 73 7.12 7.39 5.90
CA VAL A 73 6.22 6.49 6.62
C VAL A 73 5.57 7.27 7.76
N SER A 74 4.25 7.16 7.89
CA SER A 74 3.47 7.83 8.94
C SER A 74 2.50 6.86 9.59
N GLU A 75 2.52 6.83 10.92
CA GLU A 75 1.52 6.12 11.72
C GLU A 75 0.51 7.13 12.26
N PHE A 76 -0.78 6.86 12.06
CA PHE A 76 -1.84 7.67 12.64
C PHE A 76 -2.36 7.01 13.93
N ALA A 77 -2.08 7.66 15.06
CA ALA A 77 -2.34 7.11 16.39
C ALA A 77 -3.81 6.75 16.66
N SER A 78 -4.76 7.43 16.00
CA SER A 78 -6.20 7.24 16.22
C SER A 78 -6.74 5.93 15.64
N ASN A 79 -6.12 5.38 14.58
CA ASN A 79 -6.59 4.18 13.89
C ASN A 79 -5.53 3.07 13.81
N LYS A 80 -4.31 3.31 14.33
CA LYS A 80 -3.17 2.39 14.24
C LYS A 80 -2.93 1.93 12.80
N ILE A 81 -3.18 2.80 11.83
CA ILE A 81 -2.90 2.54 10.41
C ILE A 81 -1.56 3.18 10.09
N VAL A 82 -0.72 2.41 9.40
CA VAL A 82 0.56 2.89 8.89
C VAL A 82 0.42 3.15 7.39
N TYR A 83 0.91 4.30 6.96
CA TYR A 83 0.98 4.69 5.57
C TYR A 83 2.43 4.85 5.16
N ALA A 84 2.84 4.18 4.08
CA ALA A 84 4.06 4.50 3.36
C ALA A 84 3.69 5.28 2.09
N PHE A 85 4.16 6.51 1.97
CA PHE A 85 3.89 7.35 0.81
C PHE A 85 5.00 7.16 -0.21
N MET A 86 4.60 6.83 -1.43
CA MET A 86 5.47 6.50 -2.54
C MET A 86 5.37 7.56 -3.63
N ARG A 87 6.48 7.81 -4.31
CA ARG A 87 6.55 8.67 -5.50
C ARG A 87 7.08 7.89 -6.68
N LYS A 88 6.40 7.95 -7.82
CA LYS A 88 6.88 7.38 -9.08
C LYS A 88 8.10 8.16 -9.58
N ARG A 89 9.19 7.43 -9.87
CA ARG A 89 10.42 7.94 -10.48
C ARG A 89 10.13 8.60 -11.83
#